data_AF-A0A7S3C499-F1
#
_entry.id   AF-A0A7S3C499-F1
#
_cell.length_a   1.000
_cell.length_b   1.000
_cell.length_c   1.000
_cell.angle_alpha   90.00
_cell.angle_beta   90.00
_cell.angle_gamma   90.00
#
_symmetry.space_group_name_H-M   'P 1'
#
loop_
_entity.id
_entity.type
_entity.pdbx_description
1 polymer ?
#
loop_
_entity_poly.entity_id
_entity_poly.type
_entity_poly.pdbx_seq_one_letter_code
_entity_poly.pdbx_strand_id
1 'polypeptide(L)'
;AEPLQELTGITRATPSRSPSKPELGRGSSAAHLSSPATPAPMEALATIAAYASSAFILVPAGRDMLSHGTALLPGEENVRPLMTMTGAAAREWMWGVWGLNHCLISLLKILAVRNGDRLMLKLLAASALATAYYCALGQGAHGDMEGFIAVCAVQVASLGYLGFAAQAPKAKGS
;
A
#
# COMPACT_ATOMS: atom_id res chain seq x y z
N ALA A 1 29.56 32.07 -28.36
CA ALA A 1 29.49 30.78 -29.03
C ALA A 1 30.78 30.62 -29.82
N GLU A 2 31.68 29.77 -29.33
CA GLU A 2 32.90 29.34 -30.02
C GLU A 2 33.21 27.88 -29.61
N PRO A 3 33.92 27.12 -30.46
CA PRO A 3 33.81 25.67 -30.56
C PRO A 3 35.07 24.92 -30.10
N LEU A 4 34.91 23.67 -29.65
CA LEU A 4 35.99 22.70 -29.46
C LEU A 4 35.57 21.40 -30.15
N GLN A 5 35.98 21.22 -31.40
CA GLN A 5 37.18 20.48 -31.82
C GLN A 5 36.99 18.95 -31.85
N GLU A 6 36.92 18.46 -33.09
CA GLU A 6 37.20 17.10 -33.54
C GLU A 6 38.41 16.46 -32.84
N LEU A 7 38.27 15.17 -32.50
CA LEU A 7 39.41 14.25 -32.48
C LEU A 7 39.07 13.06 -33.39
N THR A 8 39.69 13.05 -34.56
CA THR A 8 39.66 11.97 -35.55
C THR A 8 40.91 11.09 -35.43
N GLY A 9 40.75 9.80 -35.73
CA GLY A 9 41.81 8.86 -36.10
C GLY A 9 42.24 7.86 -35.01
N ILE A 10 42.55 6.58 -35.25
CA ILE A 10 42.80 5.84 -36.50
C ILE A 10 42.50 4.33 -36.30
N THR A 11 41.89 3.79 -37.35
CA THR A 11 41.70 2.45 -37.95
C THR A 11 42.57 1.22 -37.61
N ARG A 12 41.98 0.04 -37.93
CA ARG A 12 42.47 -1.34 -38.27
C ARG A 12 42.37 -2.40 -37.15
N ALA A 13 41.96 -3.65 -37.37
CA ALA A 13 41.52 -4.40 -38.55
C ALA A 13 40.69 -5.64 -38.13
N THR A 14 39.76 -6.06 -38.97
CA THR A 14 39.02 -7.33 -38.90
C THR A 14 39.90 -8.49 -39.36
N PRO A 15 39.67 -9.72 -38.84
CA PRO A 15 39.69 -10.90 -39.69
C PRO A 15 38.34 -11.63 -39.68
N SER A 16 37.91 -11.91 -40.91
CA SER A 16 36.80 -12.76 -41.33
C SER A 16 36.91 -14.20 -40.81
N ARG A 17 35.79 -14.76 -40.33
CA ARG A 17 35.48 -16.19 -40.50
C ARG A 17 33.96 -16.40 -40.53
N SER A 18 33.46 -16.88 -41.66
CA SER A 18 32.08 -17.34 -41.87
C SER A 18 32.01 -18.87 -41.69
N PRO A 19 30.84 -19.53 -41.83
CA PRO A 19 29.87 -19.81 -40.77
C PRO A 19 29.87 -21.31 -40.39
N SER A 20 29.51 -21.64 -39.14
CA SER A 20 29.17 -23.03 -38.77
C SER A 20 27.87 -23.09 -37.96
N LYS A 21 26.85 -23.66 -38.61
CA LYS A 21 25.73 -24.41 -38.01
C LYS A 21 25.55 -25.66 -38.88
N PRO A 22 25.01 -26.79 -38.38
CA PRO A 22 24.11 -26.88 -37.23
C PRO A 22 24.48 -27.98 -36.23
N GLU A 23 24.42 -27.71 -34.93
CA GLU A 23 24.22 -28.79 -33.95
C GLU A 23 22.82 -28.67 -33.34
N LEU A 24 22.04 -29.69 -33.69
CA LEU A 24 20.69 -29.97 -33.28
C LEU A 24 20.71 -30.51 -31.85
N GLY A 25 21.10 -29.68 -30.88
CA GLY A 25 21.00 -29.99 -29.46
C GLY A 25 19.61 -29.68 -28.95
N ARG A 26 18.67 -30.62 -29.10
CA ARG A 26 17.32 -30.58 -28.50
C ARG A 26 17.42 -30.77 -26.98
N GLY A 27 18.10 -29.86 -26.29
CA GLY A 27 18.02 -29.69 -24.85
C GLY A 27 16.85 -28.77 -24.55
N SER A 28 15.66 -29.34 -24.42
CA SER A 28 14.52 -28.66 -23.84
C SER A 28 14.92 -28.28 -22.42
N SER A 29 15.48 -27.07 -22.25
CA SER A 29 15.51 -26.40 -20.97
C SER A 29 14.06 -26.10 -20.66
N ALA A 30 13.39 -27.10 -20.08
CA ALA A 30 12.16 -26.89 -19.37
C ALA A 30 12.48 -25.78 -18.40
N ALA A 31 12.06 -24.57 -18.76
CA ALA A 31 11.90 -23.47 -17.85
C ALA A 31 11.29 -24.11 -16.62
N HIS A 32 12.09 -24.20 -15.57
CA HIS A 32 11.64 -24.60 -14.26
C HIS A 32 10.70 -23.46 -13.89
N LEU A 33 9.44 -23.57 -14.34
CA LEU A 33 8.32 -22.76 -13.92
C LEU A 33 8.23 -23.06 -12.45
N SER A 34 9.04 -22.35 -11.67
CA SER A 34 8.93 -22.25 -10.24
C SER A 34 7.52 -21.73 -10.03
N SER A 35 6.62 -22.67 -9.74
CA SER A 35 5.28 -22.37 -9.28
C SER A 35 5.41 -21.27 -8.23
N PRO A 36 4.63 -20.17 -8.32
CA PRO A 36 4.71 -19.12 -7.32
C PRO A 36 4.50 -19.79 -5.96
N ALA A 37 5.49 -19.64 -5.07
CA ALA A 37 5.41 -20.23 -3.75
C ALA A 37 4.09 -19.81 -3.13
N THR A 38 3.21 -20.78 -2.85
CA THR A 38 1.93 -20.49 -2.22
C THR A 38 2.23 -19.76 -0.91
N PRO A 39 1.71 -18.54 -0.71
CA PRO A 39 1.95 -17.82 0.54
C PRO A 39 1.48 -18.69 1.70
N ALA A 40 2.24 -18.66 2.80
CA ALA A 40 1.83 -19.39 3.99
C ALA A 40 0.39 -18.98 4.37
N PRO A 41 -0.45 -19.87 4.89
CA PRO A 41 -1.87 -19.57 5.15
C PRO A 41 -2.10 -18.26 5.90
N MET A 42 -1.22 -17.93 6.85
CA MET A 42 -1.27 -16.68 7.61
C MET A 42 -0.89 -15.44 6.80
N GLU A 43 0.05 -15.55 5.86
CA GLU A 43 0.41 -14.46 4.96
C GLU A 43 -0.71 -14.15 3.97
N ALA A 44 -1.37 -15.19 3.45
CA ALA A 44 -2.56 -15.03 2.61
C ALA A 44 -3.70 -14.35 3.38
N LEU A 45 -3.97 -14.79 4.63
CA LEU A 45 -4.98 -14.20 5.48
C LEU A 45 -4.68 -12.72 5.79
N ALA A 46 -3.44 -12.41 6.19
CA ALA A 46 -3.01 -11.05 6.46
C ALA A 46 -3.11 -10.16 5.21
N THR A 47 -2.78 -10.70 4.03
CA THR A 47 -2.92 -10.00 2.76
C THR A 47 -4.37 -9.65 2.45
N ILE A 48 -5.28 -10.62 2.59
CA ILE A 48 -6.73 -10.41 2.39
C ILE A 48 -7.26 -9.39 3.40
N ALA A 49 -6.90 -9.52 4.68
CA ALA A 49 -7.32 -8.59 5.73
C ALA A 49 -6.82 -7.16 5.47
N ALA A 50 -5.56 -7.01 5.05
CA ALA A 50 -4.98 -5.71 4.73
C ALA A 50 -5.69 -5.05 3.52
N TYR A 51 -5.98 -5.82 2.47
CA TYR A 51 -6.74 -5.31 1.32
C TYR A 51 -8.18 -4.97 1.68
N ALA A 52 -8.90 -5.88 2.33
CA ALA A 52 -10.30 -5.69 2.66
C ALA A 52 -10.51 -4.50 3.60
N SER A 53 -9.71 -4.41 4.68
CA SER A 53 -9.78 -3.29 5.62
C SER A 53 -9.35 -1.96 5.01
N SER A 54 -8.37 -1.94 4.09
CA SER A 54 -7.96 -0.71 3.41
C SER A 54 -8.99 -0.26 2.37
N ALA A 55 -9.55 -1.19 1.60
CA ALA A 55 -10.60 -0.89 0.63
C ALA A 55 -11.89 -0.43 1.31
N PHE A 56 -12.24 -1.03 2.46
CA PHE A 56 -13.40 -0.61 3.24
C PHE A 56 -13.34 0.88 3.62
N ILE A 57 -12.18 1.39 4.05
CA ILE A 57 -12.00 2.80 4.45
C ILE A 57 -12.29 3.77 3.30
N LEU A 58 -12.12 3.38 2.04
CA LEU A 58 -12.41 4.25 0.89
C LEU A 58 -13.88 4.67 0.84
N VAL A 59 -14.80 3.86 1.36
CA VAL A 59 -16.24 4.16 1.35
C VAL A 59 -16.60 5.30 2.30
N PRO A 60 -16.36 5.21 3.64
CA PRO A 60 -16.63 6.32 4.54
C PRO A 60 -15.75 7.55 4.23
N ALA A 61 -14.49 7.35 3.83
CA ALA A 61 -13.61 8.47 3.48
C ALA A 61 -14.06 9.20 2.20
N GLY A 62 -14.51 8.47 1.18
CA GLY A 62 -15.09 9.06 -0.02
C GLY A 62 -16.40 9.80 0.27
N ARG A 63 -17.20 9.29 1.22
CA ARG A 63 -18.37 10.02 1.72
C ARG A 63 -17.99 11.31 2.43
N ASP A 64 -16.95 11.31 3.25
CA ASP A 64 -16.48 12.54 3.91
C ASP A 64 -16.05 13.61 2.91
N MET A 65 -15.53 13.21 1.74
CA MET A 65 -15.19 14.13 0.65
C MET A 65 -16.39 14.74 -0.08
N LEU A 66 -17.46 13.96 -0.28
CA LEU A 66 -18.55 14.31 -1.20
C LEU A 66 -19.86 14.65 -0.50
N SER A 67 -20.11 14.09 0.69
CA SER A 67 -21.37 14.20 1.43
C SER A 67 -21.16 13.87 2.91
N HIS A 68 -20.37 14.68 3.62
CA HIS A 68 -20.03 14.41 5.01
C HIS A 68 -21.25 14.30 5.95
N GLY A 69 -22.41 14.84 5.57
CA GLY A 69 -23.66 14.77 6.36
C GLY A 69 -24.39 13.42 6.29
N THR A 70 -24.03 12.55 5.34
CA THR A 70 -24.73 11.28 5.13
C THR A 70 -24.23 10.22 6.12
N ALA A 71 -25.16 9.59 6.85
CA ALA A 71 -24.90 8.43 7.70
C ALA A 71 -24.69 7.16 6.89
N LEU A 72 -23.52 6.53 7.05
CA LEU A 72 -23.21 5.24 6.42
C LEU A 72 -23.12 4.11 7.45
N LEU A 73 -22.58 4.39 8.64
CA LEU A 73 -22.42 3.41 9.69
C LEU A 73 -23.32 3.74 10.89
N PRO A 74 -23.82 2.72 11.62
CA PRO A 74 -24.59 2.93 12.85
C PRO A 74 -23.82 3.78 13.85
N GLY A 75 -24.49 4.70 14.54
CA GLY A 75 -23.89 5.54 15.60
C GLY A 75 -23.15 6.78 15.10
N GLU A 76 -22.89 6.90 13.79
CA GLU A 76 -22.21 8.07 13.22
C GLU A 76 -23.04 9.36 13.34
N GLU A 77 -24.37 9.27 13.43
CA GLU A 77 -25.25 10.42 13.70
C GLU A 77 -24.88 11.18 14.98
N ASN A 78 -24.29 10.51 15.97
CA ASN A 78 -23.90 11.11 17.25
C ASN A 78 -22.49 11.70 17.22
N VAL A 79 -21.62 11.17 16.36
CA VAL A 79 -20.21 11.59 16.24
C VAL A 79 -20.06 12.82 15.35
N ARG A 80 -20.80 12.88 14.24
CA ARG A 80 -20.73 13.97 13.26
C ARG A 80 -20.93 15.38 13.83
N PRO A 81 -21.89 15.64 14.74
CA PRO A 81 -22.04 16.98 15.30
C PRO A 81 -20.90 17.38 16.24
N LEU A 82 -20.07 16.44 16.72
CA LEU A 82 -19.00 16.70 17.69
C LEU A 82 -17.73 17.29 17.04
N MET A 83 -17.60 17.25 15.71
CA MET A 83 -16.59 18.02 14.98
C MET A 83 -17.06 19.47 14.78
N THR A 84 -17.22 20.18 15.90
CA THR A 84 -17.70 21.57 15.92
C THR A 84 -16.58 22.54 15.54
N MET A 85 -16.31 22.68 14.24
CA MET A 85 -15.71 23.91 13.73
C MET A 85 -16.79 25.01 13.74
N THR A 86 -16.38 26.24 14.10
CA THR A 86 -17.26 27.38 14.36
C THR A 86 -18.04 27.85 13.12
N GLY A 87 -17.60 27.50 11.91
CA GLY A 87 -18.25 27.83 10.64
C GLY A 87 -18.60 26.59 9.80
N ALA A 88 -19.76 26.63 9.13
CA ALA A 88 -20.23 25.54 8.27
C ALA A 88 -19.25 25.23 7.11
N ALA A 89 -18.74 26.27 6.43
CA ALA A 89 -17.76 26.10 5.35
C ALA A 89 -16.42 25.50 5.83
N ALA A 90 -15.96 25.88 7.03
CA ALA A 90 -14.74 25.32 7.61
C ALA A 90 -14.94 23.84 7.97
N ARG A 91 -16.14 23.46 8.44
CA ARG A 91 -16.50 22.07 8.72
C ARG A 91 -16.52 21.22 7.45
N GLU A 92 -17.18 21.72 6.40
CA GLU A 92 -17.23 21.03 5.10
C GLU A 92 -15.83 20.81 4.52
N TRP A 93 -15.00 21.86 4.54
CA TRP A 93 -13.62 21.78 4.09
C TRP A 93 -12.79 20.77 4.91
N MET A 94 -12.91 20.78 6.24
CA MET A 94 -12.17 19.87 7.12
C MET A 94 -12.54 18.40 6.87
N TRP A 95 -13.84 18.10 6.74
CA TRP A 95 -14.28 16.75 6.37
C TRP A 95 -13.76 16.33 5.00
N GLY A 96 -13.74 17.26 4.03
CA GLY A 96 -13.15 17.02 2.71
C GLY A 96 -11.67 16.63 2.79
N VAL A 97 -10.88 17.38 3.55
CA VAL A 97 -9.44 17.09 3.76
C VAL A 97 -9.24 15.79 4.52
N TRP A 98 -10.05 15.55 5.56
CA TRP A 98 -10.03 14.31 6.33
C TRP A 98 -10.28 13.08 5.45
N GLY A 99 -11.37 13.12 4.66
CA GLY A 99 -11.72 12.07 3.71
C GLY A 99 -10.64 11.84 2.66
N LEU A 100 -10.10 12.91 2.06
CA LEU A 100 -9.01 12.81 1.10
C LEU A 100 -7.77 12.14 1.69
N ASN A 101 -7.38 12.54 2.91
CA ASN A 101 -6.24 11.94 3.62
C ASN A 101 -6.44 10.43 3.83
N HIS A 102 -7.62 10.01 4.30
CA HIS A 102 -7.92 8.60 4.51
C HIS A 102 -8.00 7.79 3.20
N CYS A 103 -8.47 8.39 2.11
CA CYS A 103 -8.40 7.79 0.78
C CYS A 103 -6.95 7.56 0.35
N LEU A 104 -6.10 8.58 0.43
CA LEU A 104 -4.69 8.48 0.04
C LEU A 104 -3.93 7.46 0.88
N ILE A 105 -4.09 7.49 2.21
CA ILE A 105 -3.44 6.53 3.11
C ILE A 105 -3.91 5.10 2.81
N SER A 106 -5.21 4.90 2.51
CA SER A 106 -5.75 3.58 2.18
C SER A 106 -5.21 3.06 0.84
N LEU A 107 -5.07 3.92 -0.16
CA LEU A 107 -4.40 3.58 -1.41
C LEU A 107 -2.91 3.22 -1.18
N LEU A 108 -2.21 3.99 -0.34
CA LEU A 108 -0.83 3.67 0.05
C LEU A 108 -0.71 2.29 0.69
N LYS A 109 -1.64 1.91 1.58
CA LYS A 109 -1.68 0.56 2.18
C LYS A 109 -1.83 -0.52 1.11
N ILE A 110 -2.78 -0.36 0.18
CA ILE A 110 -3.00 -1.30 -0.93
C ILE A 110 -1.74 -1.44 -1.78
N LEU A 111 -1.10 -0.32 -2.13
CA LEU A 111 0.13 -0.31 -2.92
C LEU A 111 1.30 -0.95 -2.17
N ALA A 112 1.45 -0.66 -0.87
CA ALA A 112 2.50 -1.24 -0.04
C ALA A 112 2.36 -2.77 0.07
N VAL A 113 1.14 -3.28 0.25
CA VAL A 113 0.86 -4.74 0.23
C VAL A 113 1.17 -5.32 -1.14
N ARG A 114 0.69 -4.68 -2.23
CA ARG A 114 0.91 -5.15 -3.61
C ARG A 114 2.39 -5.24 -3.97
N ASN A 115 3.17 -4.25 -3.55
CA ASN A 115 4.59 -4.15 -3.88
C ASN A 115 5.49 -4.91 -2.89
N GLY A 116 4.92 -5.45 -1.80
CA GLY A 116 5.69 -6.06 -0.72
C GLY A 116 6.63 -5.08 0.00
N ASP A 117 6.27 -3.79 0.03
CA ASP A 117 7.10 -2.73 0.63
C ASP A 117 7.05 -2.80 2.16
N ARG A 118 7.98 -3.54 2.74
CA ARG A 118 8.02 -3.78 4.19
C ARG A 118 8.22 -2.52 5.00
N LEU A 119 9.03 -1.56 4.53
CA LEU A 119 9.25 -0.34 5.29
C LEU A 119 7.95 0.47 5.35
N MET A 120 7.29 0.63 4.21
CA MET A 120 6.01 1.32 4.13
C MET A 120 4.93 0.60 4.95
N LEU A 121 4.86 -0.73 4.90
CA LEU A 121 3.91 -1.52 5.71
C LEU A 121 4.10 -1.28 7.22
N LYS A 122 5.34 -1.21 7.70
CA LYS A 122 5.65 -0.90 9.12
C LYS A 122 5.21 0.50 9.51
N LEU A 123 5.50 1.49 8.67
CA LEU A 123 5.12 2.89 8.91
C LEU A 123 3.59 3.04 8.92
N LEU A 124 2.89 2.38 7.99
CA LEU A 124 1.44 2.40 7.89
C LEU A 124 0.77 1.61 9.04
N ALA A 125 1.40 0.55 9.54
CA ALA A 125 0.94 -0.14 10.74
C ALA A 125 1.08 0.75 11.98
N ALA A 126 2.20 1.47 12.13
CA ALA A 126 2.40 2.41 13.22
C ALA A 126 1.42 3.58 13.18
N SER A 127 1.13 4.12 11.98
CA SER A 127 0.14 5.19 11.85
C SER A 127 -1.28 4.70 12.16
N ALA A 128 -1.66 3.49 11.71
CA ALA A 128 -2.94 2.88 12.07
C ALA A 128 -3.06 2.65 13.60
N LEU A 129 -1.97 2.27 14.27
CA LEU A 129 -1.92 2.10 15.71
C LEU A 129 -2.11 3.44 16.44
N ALA A 130 -1.42 4.50 15.99
CA ALA A 130 -1.57 5.83 16.55
C ALA A 130 -3.01 6.34 16.40
N THR A 131 -3.64 6.12 15.24
CA THR A 131 -5.06 6.45 15.01
C THR A 131 -5.98 5.66 15.94
N ALA A 132 -5.82 4.33 16.03
CA ALA A 132 -6.62 3.50 16.92
C ALA A 132 -6.51 3.95 18.38
N TYR A 133 -5.29 4.23 18.84
CA TYR A 133 -5.02 4.71 20.20
C TYR A 133 -5.68 6.07 20.46
N TYR A 134 -5.55 7.02 19.53
CA TYR A 134 -6.17 8.34 19.68
C TYR A 134 -7.70 8.26 19.69
N CYS A 135 -8.29 7.46 18.80
CA CYS A 135 -9.73 7.22 18.80
C CYS A 135 -10.22 6.55 20.08
N ALA A 136 -9.46 5.59 20.62
CA ALA A 136 -9.78 4.94 21.88
C ALA A 136 -9.75 5.90 23.07
N LEU A 137 -8.78 6.84 23.11
CA LEU A 137 -8.75 7.89 24.14
C LEU A 137 -9.94 8.85 24.06
N GLY A 138 -10.45 9.09 22.85
CA GLY A 138 -11.59 9.98 22.61
C GLY A 138 -12.95 9.31 22.73
N GLN A 139 -13.01 7.99 22.91
CA GLN A 139 -14.24 7.22 22.94
C GLN A 139 -15.18 7.72 24.04
N GLY A 140 -16.47 7.83 23.72
CA GLY A 140 -17.50 8.32 24.63
C GLY A 140 -17.56 9.85 24.73
N ALA A 141 -16.42 10.53 24.94
CA ALA A 141 -16.37 11.99 24.99
C ALA A 141 -16.59 12.65 23.62
N HIS A 142 -16.15 11.98 22.55
CA HIS A 142 -16.22 12.47 21.17
C HIS A 142 -17.08 11.58 20.26
N GLY A 143 -17.96 10.77 20.86
CA GLY A 143 -18.89 9.86 20.20
C GLY A 143 -18.41 8.42 20.16
N ASP A 144 -19.14 7.57 19.43
CA ASP A 144 -18.83 6.16 19.28
C ASP A 144 -17.96 5.88 18.05
N MET A 145 -16.72 5.47 18.30
CA MET A 145 -15.69 5.16 17.33
C MET A 145 -15.33 3.67 17.29
N GLU A 146 -16.08 2.78 17.96
CA GLU A 146 -15.74 1.36 18.09
C GLU A 146 -15.50 0.68 16.75
N GLY A 147 -16.39 0.92 15.78
CA GLY A 147 -16.25 0.38 14.42
C GLY A 147 -14.97 0.84 13.73
N PHE A 148 -14.59 2.11 13.87
CA PHE A 148 -13.38 2.65 13.27
C PHE A 148 -12.12 2.13 13.96
N ILE A 149 -12.13 2.04 15.29
CA ILE A 149 -11.06 1.44 16.10
C ILE A 149 -10.84 -0.01 15.69
N ALA A 150 -11.91 -0.79 15.50
CA ALA A 150 -11.82 -2.18 15.08
C ALA A 150 -11.14 -2.32 13.70
N VAL A 151 -11.50 -1.48 12.73
CA VAL A 151 -10.86 -1.48 11.40
C VAL A 151 -9.38 -1.11 11.51
N CYS A 152 -9.04 -0.09 12.31
CA CYS A 152 -7.64 0.27 12.54
C CYS A 152 -6.87 -0.86 13.22
N ALA A 153 -7.45 -1.56 14.19
CA ALA A 153 -6.82 -2.71 14.85
C ALA A 153 -6.54 -3.86 13.86
N VAL A 154 -7.49 -4.16 12.96
CA VAL A 154 -7.27 -5.13 11.87
C VAL A 154 -6.11 -4.68 10.99
N GLN A 155 -6.04 -3.40 10.61
CA GLN A 155 -4.94 -2.86 9.82
C GLN A 155 -3.59 -2.97 10.54
N VAL A 156 -3.53 -2.68 11.85
CA VAL A 156 -2.31 -2.86 12.65
C VAL A 156 -1.85 -4.31 12.61
N ALA A 157 -2.76 -5.26 12.87
CA ALA A 157 -2.45 -6.67 12.90
C ALA A 157 -1.98 -7.18 11.53
N SER A 158 -2.73 -6.87 10.46
CA SER A 158 -2.43 -7.37 9.11
C SER A 158 -1.18 -6.72 8.50
N LEU A 159 -1.07 -5.39 8.56
CA LEU A 159 0.10 -4.68 8.01
C LEU A 159 1.35 -4.93 8.87
N GLY A 160 1.18 -5.01 10.19
CA GLY A 160 2.25 -5.37 11.11
C GLY A 160 2.78 -6.77 10.84
N TYR A 161 1.90 -7.76 10.64
CA TYR A 161 2.32 -9.11 10.27
C TYR A 161 3.10 -9.12 8.95
N LEU A 162 2.58 -8.48 7.90
CA LEU A 162 3.24 -8.43 6.60
C LEU A 162 4.57 -7.65 6.63
N GLY A 163 4.64 -6.59 7.44
CA GLY A 163 5.81 -5.73 7.58
C GLY A 163 6.93 -6.35 8.43
N PHE A 164 6.59 -7.03 9.54
CA PHE A 164 7.56 -7.53 10.51
C PHE A 164 7.77 -9.04 10.52
N ALA A 165 6.72 -9.84 10.26
CA ALA A 165 6.72 -11.28 10.51
C ALA A 165 6.72 -12.15 9.24
N ALA A 166 6.13 -11.68 8.13
CA ALA A 166 6.23 -12.38 6.86
C ALA A 166 7.72 -12.49 6.48
N GLN A 167 8.20 -13.68 6.11
CA GLN A 167 9.59 -13.87 5.69
C GLN A 167 9.75 -13.39 4.23
N ALA A 168 10.91 -12.82 3.89
CA ALA A 168 11.28 -12.72 2.47
C ALA A 168 11.41 -14.15 1.91
N PRO A 169 11.15 -14.39 0.61
CA PRO A 169 11.52 -15.67 0.01
C PRO A 169 12.99 -15.95 0.35
N LYS A 170 13.25 -17.13 0.92
CA LYS A 170 14.62 -17.60 1.19
C LYS A 170 15.44 -17.41 -0.08
N ALA A 171 16.44 -16.55 -0.04
CA ALA A 171 17.45 -16.50 -1.07
C ALA A 171 18.03 -17.92 -1.21
N LYS A 172 17.75 -18.57 -2.34
CA LYS A 172 18.40 -19.84 -2.69
C LYS A 172 19.81 -19.50 -3.16
N GLY A 173 20.81 -20.02 -2.46
CA GLY A 173 22.15 -20.22 -3.01
C GLY A 173 23.27 -19.61 -2.18
N SER A 174 23.78 -20.41 -1.24
CA SER A 174 25.20 -20.46 -0.88
C SER A 174 26.06 -20.84 -2.08
#